data_AF-A0A1E1WM39-F1
#
_entry.id   AF-A0A1E1WM39-F1
#
_cell.length_a   1.000
_cell.length_b   1.000
_cell.length_c   1.000
_cell.angle_alpha   90.00
_cell.angle_beta   90.00
_cell.angle_gamma   90.00
#
_symmetry.space_group_name_H-M   'P 1'
#
loop_
_entity.id
_entity.type
_entity.pdbx_description
1 polymer ?
#
loop_
_entity_poly.entity_id
_entity_poly.type
_entity_poly.pdbx_seq_one_letter_code
_entity_poly.pdbx_strand_id
1 'polypeptide(L)'
;LKQLYSGLLLVTGPFGINACPLRRISQRYVIATSTKIDVSGVQLPENLNDEYFARKRQKRSKKEEGDIFQSKKEGYKVSEDRKADQKKVDTQILAAIKKHSDRKVLLAYLSAMWGLRSSQYPHRLKF
;
A
#
# COMPACT_ATOMS: atom_id res chain seq x y z
N LEU A 1 5.58 4.47 5.72
CA LEU A 1 5.02 5.75 6.22
C LEU A 1 5.07 5.81 7.74
N LYS A 2 4.22 5.05 8.43
CA LYS A 2 4.27 4.88 9.89
C LYS A 2 4.13 3.40 10.24
N GLN A 3 4.61 3.00 11.40
CA GLN A 3 4.24 1.74 12.02
C GLN A 3 2.92 1.95 12.77
N LEU A 4 1.97 1.04 12.59
CA LEU A 4 0.69 1.07 13.31
C LEU A 4 0.83 0.40 14.68
N TYR A 5 -0.16 0.62 15.55
CA TYR A 5 -0.18 0.02 16.89
C TYR A 5 -0.12 -1.51 16.84
N SER A 6 -0.74 -2.13 15.83
CA SER A 6 -0.64 -3.57 15.57
C SER A 6 0.77 -4.08 15.21
N GLY A 7 1.75 -3.19 15.04
CA GLY A 7 3.09 -3.51 14.56
C GLY A 7 3.20 -3.64 13.03
N LEU A 8 2.07 -3.56 12.31
CA LEU A 8 2.06 -3.58 10.84
C LEU A 8 2.58 -2.26 10.26
N LEU A 9 3.23 -2.35 9.10
CA LEU A 9 3.72 -1.19 8.37
C LEU A 9 2.59 -0.60 7.52
N LEU A 10 2.38 0.72 7.63
CA LEU A 10 1.62 1.46 6.64
C LEU A 10 2.52 1.79 5.45
N VAL A 11 2.23 1.16 4.33
CA VAL A 11 2.98 1.27 3.07
C VAL A 11 2.10 1.96 2.03
N THR A 12 2.73 2.77 1.20
CA THR A 12 2.14 3.25 -0.05
C THR A 12 3.25 3.31 -1.08
N GLY A 13 2.97 2.83 -2.27
CA GLY A 13 3.66 3.32 -3.46
C GLY A 13 2.78 4.42 -4.05
N PRO A 14 3.32 5.48 -4.64
CA PRO A 14 2.47 6.46 -5.31
C PRO A 14 1.58 5.73 -6.33
N PHE A 15 0.25 5.72 -6.11
CA PHE A 15 -0.66 4.81 -6.81
C PHE A 15 -0.60 5.00 -8.33
N GLY A 16 -0.38 6.24 -8.78
CA GLY A 16 -0.21 6.57 -10.20
C GLY A 16 1.07 6.01 -10.84
N ILE A 17 2.05 5.53 -10.07
CA ILE A 17 3.30 4.96 -10.59
C ILE A 17 3.24 3.44 -10.61
N ASN A 18 2.89 2.82 -9.48
CA ASN A 18 3.03 1.38 -9.29
C ASN A 18 1.74 0.67 -8.87
N ALA A 19 0.60 1.37 -8.93
CA ALA A 19 -0.72 0.85 -8.57
C ALA A 19 -0.80 0.24 -7.15
N CYS A 20 0.13 0.59 -6.25
CA CYS A 20 0.14 0.10 -4.88
C CYS A 20 -0.65 1.07 -3.97
N PRO A 21 -1.86 0.72 -3.51
CA PRO A 21 -2.63 1.60 -2.64
C PRO A 21 -2.03 1.64 -1.23
N LEU A 22 -2.51 2.60 -0.42
CA LEU A 22 -2.32 2.62 1.02
C LEU A 22 -2.75 1.29 1.62
N ARG A 23 -1.78 0.56 2.16
CA ARG A 23 -1.97 -0.82 2.61
C ARG A 23 -1.14 -1.10 3.85
N ARG A 24 -1.69 -1.96 4.71
CA ARG A 24 -0.97 -2.56 5.83
C ARG A 24 -0.24 -3.82 5.39
N ILE A 25 1.05 -3.92 5.71
CA ILE A 25 1.90 -5.07 5.38
C ILE A 25 2.68 -5.49 6.64
N SER A 26 2.85 -6.80 6.84
CA SER A 26 3.71 -7.32 7.90
C SER A 26 5.18 -7.12 7.53
N GLN A 27 6.01 -6.74 8.51
CA GLN A 27 7.45 -6.52 8.32
C GLN A 27 8.16 -7.72 7.70
N ARG A 28 7.68 -8.94 7.95
CA ARG A 28 8.26 -10.19 7.39
C ARG A 28 8.15 -10.30 5.87
N TYR A 29 7.23 -9.56 5.24
CA TYR A 29 7.01 -9.58 3.79
C TYR A 29 7.70 -8.43 3.06
N VAL A 30 8.54 -7.66 3.74
CA VAL A 30 9.22 -6.49 3.18
C VAL A 30 10.72 -6.70 3.29
N ILE A 31 11.43 -6.40 2.21
CA ILE A 31 12.88 -6.24 2.23
C ILE A 31 13.14 -4.73 2.28
N ALA A 32 13.78 -4.27 3.35
CA ALA A 32 14.18 -2.87 3.47
C ALA A 32 15.40 -2.64 2.56
N THR A 33 15.27 -1.73 1.60
CA THR A 33 16.39 -1.34 0.74
C THR A 33 17.19 -0.18 1.33
N SER A 34 18.40 0.06 0.83
CA SER A 34 19.26 1.16 1.27
C SER A 34 18.75 2.55 0.90
N THR A 35 17.85 2.63 -0.09
CA THR A 35 17.31 3.90 -0.60
C THR A 35 16.36 4.53 0.40
N LYS A 36 16.64 5.77 0.79
CA LYS A 36 15.82 6.54 1.74
C LYS A 36 15.26 7.79 1.08
N ILE A 37 13.99 8.07 1.35
CA ILE A 37 13.32 9.31 0.95
C ILE A 37 12.96 10.03 2.25
N ASP A 38 13.29 11.31 2.35
CA ASP A 38 12.86 12.12 3.48
C ASP A 38 11.34 12.36 3.39
N VAL A 39 10.63 11.83 4.38
CA VAL A 39 9.16 11.89 4.50
C VAL A 39 8.73 12.74 5.70
N SER A 40 9.66 13.47 6.33
CA SER A 40 9.37 14.31 7.50
C SER A 40 8.26 15.34 7.26
N GLY A 41 8.15 15.86 6.03
CA GLY A 41 7.11 16.81 5.64
C GLY A 41 5.77 16.20 5.23
N VAL A 42 5.60 14.87 5.31
CA VAL A 42 4.36 14.20 4.91
C VAL A 42 3.40 14.13 6.11
N GLN A 43 2.28 14.84 5.99
CA GLN A 43 1.21 14.84 6.97
C GLN A 43 0.27 13.66 6.71
N LEU A 44 0.26 12.71 7.64
CA LEU A 44 -0.63 11.57 7.61
C LEU A 44 -1.94 11.89 8.35
N PRO A 45 -3.10 11.65 7.73
CA PRO A 45 -4.38 11.74 8.42
C PRO A 45 -4.42 10.84 9.68
N GLU A 46 -4.95 11.37 10.77
CA GLU A 46 -5.07 10.66 12.07
C GLU A 46 -6.04 9.47 12.01
N ASN A 47 -6.96 9.48 11.04
CA ASN A 47 -7.91 8.40 10.81
C ASN A 47 -7.26 7.11 10.25
N LEU A 48 -5.99 7.15 9.78
CA LEU A 48 -5.30 6.00 9.19
C LEU A 48 -4.80 5.02 10.28
N ASN A 49 -5.74 4.28 10.86
CA ASN A 49 -5.52 3.36 11.96
C ASN A 49 -5.83 1.91 11.56
N ASP A 50 -5.58 0.95 12.44
CA ASP A 50 -5.82 -0.47 12.14
C ASP A 50 -7.29 -0.78 11.81
N GLU A 51 -8.22 -0.06 12.43
CA GLU A 51 -9.66 -0.16 12.20
C GLU A 51 -10.06 0.36 10.82
N TYR A 52 -9.44 1.45 10.36
CA TYR A 52 -9.70 2.02 9.03
C TYR A 52 -9.50 0.99 7.93
N PHE A 53 -8.49 0.13 8.08
CA PHE A 53 -8.14 -0.93 7.13
C PHE A 53 -8.77 -2.29 7.46
N ALA A 54 -9.63 -2.38 8.48
CA ALA A 54 -10.33 -3.62 8.80
C ALA A 54 -11.28 -4.01 7.66
N ARG A 55 -11.32 -5.30 7.32
CA ARG A 55 -12.28 -5.80 6.32
C ARG A 55 -13.67 -5.81 6.94
N LYS A 56 -14.63 -5.10 6.32
CA LYS A 56 -16.04 -5.24 6.65
C LYS A 56 -16.50 -6.65 6.23
N ARG A 57 -16.82 -7.49 7.21
CA ARG A 57 -17.42 -8.81 6.96
C ARG A 57 -18.94 -8.63 6.86
N GLN A 58 -19.52 -8.94 5.70
CA GLN A 58 -20.97 -9.05 5.61
C GLN A 58 -21.44 -10.19 6.53
N LYS A 59 -22.47 -9.93 7.34
CA LYS A 59 -23.10 -10.98 8.15
C LYS A 59 -23.65 -12.02 7.19
N ARG A 60 -23.33 -13.30 7.43
CA ARG A 60 -23.99 -14.40 6.70
C ARG A 60 -25.49 -14.33 7.02
N SER A 61 -26.33 -14.45 6.00
CA SER A 61 -27.77 -14.63 6.21
C SER A 61 -28.01 -15.83 7.12
N LYS A 62 -29.01 -15.75 7.99
CA LYS A 62 -29.47 -16.91 8.76
C LYS A 62 -29.93 -17.97 7.75
N LYS A 63 -29.61 -19.24 8.01
CA LYS A 63 -30.08 -20.38 7.20
C LYS A 63 -31.60 -20.50 7.38
N GLU A 64 -32.35 -19.73 6.61
CA GLU A 64 -33.68 -20.13 6.14
C GLU A 64 -33.48 -20.77 4.76
N GLU A 65 -34.35 -21.72 4.42
CA GLU A 65 -34.27 -22.69 3.31
C GLU A 65 -34.36 -22.07 1.89
N GLY A 66 -33.69 -20.94 1.64
CA GLY A 66 -33.74 -20.18 0.39
C GLY A 66 -32.36 -19.84 -0.16
N ASP A 67 -32.05 -20.45 -1.31
CA ASP A 67 -31.16 -19.99 -2.38
C ASP A 67 -29.78 -19.38 -2.01
N ILE A 68 -28.92 -20.24 -1.49
CA ILE A 68 -27.49 -19.96 -1.22
C ILE A 68 -26.71 -19.56 -2.49
N PHE A 69 -27.24 -19.83 -3.69
CA PHE A 69 -26.59 -19.57 -4.97
C PHE A 69 -26.99 -18.23 -5.62
N GLN A 70 -28.09 -17.59 -5.19
CA GLN A 70 -28.52 -16.29 -5.72
C GLN A 70 -27.77 -15.07 -5.16
N SER A 71 -27.11 -15.18 -4.01
CA SER A 71 -26.34 -14.05 -3.47
C SER A 71 -25.04 -13.85 -4.28
N LYS A 72 -25.10 -13.03 -5.33
CA LYS A 72 -23.89 -12.49 -5.96
C LYS A 72 -23.08 -11.80 -4.89
N LYS A 73 -21.92 -12.37 -4.52
CA LYS A 73 -20.96 -11.68 -3.65
C LYS A 73 -20.63 -10.34 -4.29
N GLU A 74 -21.15 -9.25 -3.72
CA GLU A 74 -20.79 -7.91 -4.18
C GLU A 74 -19.27 -7.77 -4.10
N GLY A 75 -18.64 -7.56 -5.26
CA GLY A 75 -17.20 -7.32 -5.33
C GLY A 75 -16.85 -6.11 -4.47
N TYR A 76 -15.70 -6.15 -3.80
CA TYR A 76 -15.24 -5.05 -2.97
C TYR A 76 -15.14 -3.76 -3.81
N LYS A 77 -15.98 -2.77 -3.49
CA LYS A 77 -15.90 -1.42 -4.03
C LYS A 77 -15.12 -0.54 -3.05
N VAL A 78 -14.13 0.17 -3.57
CA VAL A 78 -13.34 1.13 -2.78
C VAL A 78 -14.23 2.33 -2.44
N SER A 79 -14.29 2.71 -1.16
CA SER A 79 -15.00 3.91 -0.71
C SER A 79 -14.37 5.18 -1.27
N GLU A 80 -15.18 6.24 -1.42
CA GLU A 80 -14.70 7.53 -1.91
C GLU A 80 -13.67 8.15 -0.96
N ASP A 81 -13.87 7.99 0.35
CA ASP A 81 -12.91 8.42 1.38
C ASP A 81 -11.52 7.84 1.15
N ARG A 82 -11.42 6.54 0.86
CA ARG A 82 -10.14 5.87 0.58
C ARG A 82 -9.46 6.42 -0.66
N LYS A 83 -10.24 6.80 -1.68
CA LYS A 83 -9.69 7.43 -2.89
C LYS A 83 -9.20 8.84 -2.59
N ALA A 84 -9.92 9.61 -1.77
CA ALA A 84 -9.54 10.96 -1.39
C ALA A 84 -8.25 10.96 -0.54
N ASP A 85 -8.18 10.08 0.46
CA ASP A 85 -7.01 9.92 1.33
C ASP A 85 -5.78 9.46 0.54
N GLN A 86 -5.96 8.52 -0.39
CA GLN A 86 -4.88 8.09 -1.29
C GLN A 86 -4.31 9.27 -2.09
N LYS A 87 -5.18 10.06 -2.74
CA LYS A 87 -4.74 11.21 -3.54
C LYS A 87 -3.99 12.23 -2.70
N LYS A 88 -4.46 12.53 -1.48
CA LYS A 88 -3.82 13.49 -0.56
C LYS A 88 -2.43 13.04 -0.12
N VAL A 89 -2.25 11.75 0.15
CA VAL A 89 -0.96 11.20 0.57
C VAL A 89 -0.01 11.09 -0.62
N ASP A 90 -0.50 10.65 -1.78
CA ASP A 90 0.31 10.50 -2.98
C ASP A 90 0.86 11.84 -3.49
N THR A 91 0.08 12.92 -3.44
CA THR A 91 0.57 14.25 -3.84
C THR A 91 1.74 14.71 -2.97
N GLN A 92 1.68 14.49 -1.66
CA GLN A 92 2.76 14.84 -0.73
C GLN A 92 4.00 13.97 -0.95
N ILE A 93 3.83 12.67 -1.16
CA ILE A 93 4.96 11.76 -1.41
C ILE A 93 5.63 12.06 -2.75
N LEU A 94 4.85 12.34 -3.80
CA LEU A 94 5.39 12.76 -5.08
C LEU A 94 6.16 14.07 -4.96
N ALA A 95 5.70 15.02 -4.14
CA ALA A 95 6.44 16.23 -3.85
C ALA A 95 7.77 15.94 -3.12
N ALA A 96 7.79 15.01 -2.16
CA ALA A 96 9.00 14.57 -1.48
C ALA A 96 10.00 13.89 -2.44
N ILE A 97 9.53 12.99 -3.31
CA ILE A 97 10.36 12.32 -4.32
C ILE A 97 10.95 13.35 -5.30
N LYS A 98 10.19 14.37 -5.71
CA LYS A 98 10.67 15.42 -6.61
C LYS A 98 11.79 16.28 -6.02
N LYS A 99 11.89 16.38 -4.69
CA LYS A 99 13.00 17.10 -4.03
C LYS A 99 14.31 16.32 -4.05
N HIS A 100 14.26 15.00 -4.25
CA HIS A 100 15.46 14.16 -4.31
C HIS A 100 16.27 14.45 -5.59
N SER A 101 17.60 14.42 -5.51
CA SER A 101 18.51 14.59 -6.64
C SER A 101 18.18 13.60 -7.76
N ASP A 102 18.05 12.34 -7.39
CA ASP A 102 17.80 11.21 -8.31
C ASP A 102 16.32 11.00 -8.65
N ARG A 103 15.48 12.04 -8.58
CA ARG A 103 14.03 11.93 -8.79
C ARG A 103 13.64 11.15 -10.04
N LYS A 104 14.35 11.32 -11.16
CA LYS A 104 14.05 10.64 -12.43
C LYS A 104 14.29 9.14 -12.30
N VAL A 105 15.40 8.75 -11.69
CA VAL A 105 15.76 7.34 -11.46
C VAL A 105 14.82 6.71 -10.45
N LEU A 106 14.46 7.42 -9.38
CA LEU A 106 13.51 6.92 -8.36
C LEU A 106 12.12 6.66 -8.93
N LEU A 107 11.59 7.55 -9.78
CA LEU A 107 10.30 7.34 -10.43
C LEU A 107 10.32 6.11 -11.34
N ALA A 108 11.40 5.94 -12.12
CA ALA A 108 11.58 4.76 -12.95
C ALA A 108 11.72 3.47 -12.10
N TYR A 109 12.51 3.54 -11.02
CA TYR A 109 12.71 2.43 -10.08
C TYR A 109 11.39 1.99 -9.44
N LEU A 110 10.54 2.93 -9.00
CA LEU A 110 9.25 2.62 -8.41
C LEU A 110 8.25 2.03 -9.42
N SER A 111 8.34 2.40 -10.70
CA SER A 111 7.49 1.84 -11.76
C SER A 111 7.93 0.43 -12.20
N ALA A 112 9.18 0.06 -11.94
CA ALA A 112 9.72 -1.22 -12.38
C ALA A 112 9.26 -2.37 -11.47
N MET A 113 8.89 -3.50 -12.08
CA MET A 113 8.63 -4.73 -11.33
C MET A 113 9.95 -5.35 -10.86
N TRP A 114 10.03 -5.71 -9.58
CA TRP A 114 11.18 -6.43 -9.06
C TRP A 114 11.11 -7.90 -9.46
N GLY A 115 12.23 -8.43 -9.94
CA GLY A 115 12.38 -9.84 -10.28
C GLY A 115 13.85 -10.19 -10.41
N LEU A 116 14.16 -11.47 -10.21
CA LEU A 116 15.50 -12.00 -10.39
C LEU A 116 15.65 -12.53 -11.81
N ARG A 117 16.73 -12.15 -12.47
CA ARG A 117 17.14 -12.76 -13.73
C ARG A 117 18.05 -13.96 -13.47
N SER A 118 18.27 -14.76 -14.52
CA SER A 118 19.27 -15.82 -14.47
C SER A 118 20.61 -15.25 -13.98
N SER A 119 21.30 -16.01 -13.12
CA SER A 119 22.56 -15.62 -12.46
C SER A 119 22.49 -14.48 -11.43
N GLN A 120 21.29 -14.05 -11.00
CA GLN A 120 21.12 -13.16 -9.84
C GLN A 120 20.73 -13.96 -8.60
N TYR A 121 21.57 -13.91 -7.55
CA TYR A 121 21.37 -14.68 -6.32
C TYR A 121 21.01 -13.77 -5.13
N PRO A 122 19.85 -13.98 -4.47
CA PRO A 122 19.39 -13.13 -3.37
C PRO A 122 20.39 -12.95 -2.22
N HIS A 123 21.12 -14.02 -1.87
CA HIS A 123 22.11 -13.99 -0.79
C HIS A 123 23.36 -13.15 -1.10
N ARG A 124 23.57 -12.79 -2.38
CA ARG A 124 24.66 -11.90 -2.81
C ARG A 124 24.21 -10.47 -3.05
N LEU A 125 22.89 -10.26 -3.16
CA LEU A 125 22.32 -8.93 -3.34
C LEU A 125 22.36 -8.18 -2.02
N LYS A 126 22.81 -6.92 -2.09
CA LYS A 126 22.66 -5.96 -1.00
C LYS A 126 21.42 -5.14 -1.33
N PHE A 127 20.42 -5.27 -0.48
CA PHE A 127 19.18 -4.53 -0.62
C PHE A 127 19.32 -3.15 0.03
#